data_AF-A0A965UPQ5-F1
#
_entry.id   AF-A0A965UPQ5-F1
#
_cell.length_a   1.000
_cell.length_b   1.000
_cell.length_c   1.000
_cell.angle_alpha   90.00
_cell.angle_beta   90.00
_cell.angle_gamma   90.00
#
_symmetry.space_group_name_H-M   'P 1'
#
loop_
_entity.id
_entity.type
_entity.pdbx_description
1 polymer ?
#
loop_
_entity_poly.entity_id
_entity_poly.type
_entity_poly.pdbx_seq_one_letter_code
_entity_poly.pdbx_strand_id
1 'polypeptide(L)'
;MRMKAMKSSEFATPEGKEWIQGLLRTEIVTVTFEKVDGSTRELHCTLIESKIPDEMKPKNSGRAQSDEVIAVFDVENRGWRSFRYDSVRRIEFSLGKSIENE
;
A
#
# COMPACT_ATOMS: atom_id res chain seq x y z
N MET A 1 -21.73 -12.41 25.96
CA MET A 1 -20.59 -12.63 25.05
C MET A 1 -20.95 -12.01 23.70
N ARG A 2 -20.40 -10.84 23.34
CA ARG A 2 -20.64 -10.23 22.02
C ARG A 2 -19.67 -10.86 21.04
N MET A 3 -20.18 -11.67 20.12
CA MET A 3 -19.43 -12.12 18.95
C MET A 3 -19.12 -10.88 18.09
N LYS A 4 -17.85 -10.45 18.06
CA LYS A 4 -17.38 -9.54 17.00
C LYS A 4 -17.14 -10.42 15.78
N ALA A 5 -17.94 -10.24 14.73
CA ALA A 5 -17.64 -10.81 13.42
C ALA A 5 -16.21 -10.40 13.03
N MET A 6 -15.34 -11.39 12.83
CA MET A 6 -14.00 -11.21 12.29
C MET A 6 -14.14 -10.73 10.85
N LYS A 7 -14.01 -9.42 10.63
CA LYS A 7 -13.78 -8.87 9.29
C LYS A 7 -12.32 -9.17 8.95
N SER A 8 -12.02 -10.39 8.50
CA SER A 8 -10.75 -10.63 7.80
C SER A 8 -10.83 -9.87 6.48
N SER A 9 -10.11 -8.75 6.40
CA SER A 9 -9.89 -8.07 5.12
C SER A 9 -9.31 -9.08 4.12
N GLU A 10 -9.90 -9.20 2.93
CA GLU A 10 -9.39 -10.07 1.86
C GLU A 10 -7.94 -9.71 1.48
N PHE A 11 -7.54 -8.47 1.78
CA PHE A 11 -6.20 -7.95 1.57
C PHE A 11 -5.17 -8.43 2.62
N ALA A 12 -5.62 -8.99 3.75
CA ALA A 12 -4.74 -9.45 4.83
C ALA A 12 -4.34 -10.93 4.73
N THR A 13 -4.80 -11.66 3.70
CA THR A 13 -4.31 -13.02 3.40
C THR A 13 -2.91 -12.94 2.77
N PRO A 14 -2.10 -14.01 2.83
CA PRO A 14 -0.79 -14.04 2.16
C PRO A 14 -0.88 -13.65 0.67
N GLU A 15 -1.87 -14.17 -0.04
CA GLU A 15 -2.10 -13.91 -1.47
C GLU A 15 -2.51 -12.45 -1.71
N GLY A 16 -3.38 -11.90 -0.85
CA GLY A 16 -3.80 -10.50 -0.91
C GLY A 16 -2.62 -9.55 -0.68
N LYS A 17 -1.76 -9.87 0.30
CA LYS A 17 -0.54 -9.08 0.57
C LYS A 17 0.42 -9.12 -0.61
N GLU A 18 0.66 -10.30 -1.18
CA GLU A 18 1.54 -10.46 -2.33
C GLU A 18 1.01 -9.69 -3.54
N TRP A 19 -0.30 -9.76 -3.80
CA TRP A 19 -0.95 -9.01 -4.86
C TRP A 19 -0.79 -7.49 -4.70
N ILE A 20 -1.01 -6.96 -3.49
CA ILE A 20 -0.81 -5.53 -3.18
C ILE A 20 0.64 -5.10 -3.40
N GLN A 21 1.59 -5.91 -2.91
CA GLN A 21 3.01 -5.62 -3.07
C GLN A 21 3.41 -5.62 -4.56
N GLY A 22 2.89 -6.57 -5.33
CA GLY A 22 3.07 -6.61 -6.78
C GLY A 22 2.58 -5.33 -7.44
N LEU A 23 1.34 -4.93 -7.17
CA LEU A 23 0.76 -3.69 -7.70
C LEU A 23 1.56 -2.45 -7.35
N LEU A 24 1.99 -2.31 -6.09
CA LEU A 24 2.76 -1.14 -5.65
C LEU A 24 4.14 -1.05 -6.33
N ARG A 25 4.72 -2.18 -6.73
CA ARG A 25 6.02 -2.22 -7.43
C ARG A 25 5.91 -1.91 -8.92
N THR A 26 4.71 -1.96 -9.49
CA THR A 26 4.48 -1.71 -10.92
C THR A 26 3.74 -0.40 -11.17
N GLU A 27 2.83 -0.02 -10.27
CA GLU A 27 1.92 1.13 -10.45
C GLU A 27 1.92 2.08 -9.24
N ILE A 28 1.34 3.26 -9.44
CA ILE A 28 0.92 4.12 -8.35
C ILE A 28 -0.53 3.75 -8.00
N VAL A 29 -0.75 3.45 -6.72
CA VAL A 29 -1.99 2.86 -6.22
C VAL A 29 -2.61 3.79 -5.20
N THR A 30 -3.93 3.97 -5.29
CA THR A 30 -4.73 4.62 -4.25
C THR A 30 -5.29 3.56 -3.32
N VAL A 31 -4.85 3.59 -2.07
CA VAL A 31 -5.30 2.68 -1.01
C VAL A 31 -6.22 3.44 -0.07
N THR A 32 -7.47 2.99 0.05
CA THR A 32 -8.39 3.47 1.09
C THR A 32 -8.34 2.52 2.27
N PHE A 33 -8.06 3.04 3.47
CA PHE A 33 -8.05 2.26 4.71
C PHE A 33 -8.76 2.99 5.87
N GLU A 34 -9.20 2.21 6.84
CA GLU A 34 -9.82 2.72 8.07
C GLU A 34 -8.77 2.92 9.16
N LYS A 35 -8.77 4.11 9.77
CA LYS A 35 -7.91 4.41 10.92
C LYS A 35 -8.49 3.82 12.21
N VAL A 36 -7.68 3.81 13.26
CA VAL A 36 -8.09 3.35 14.61
C VAL A 36 -9.26 4.17 15.17
N ASP A 37 -9.37 5.44 14.79
CA ASP A 37 -10.48 6.32 15.18
C ASP A 37 -11.78 6.06 14.40
N GLY A 38 -11.79 5.12 13.45
CA GLY A 38 -12.93 4.79 12.60
C GLY A 38 -13.10 5.68 11.37
N SER A 39 -12.26 6.71 11.20
CA SER A 39 -12.27 7.54 9.99
C SER A 39 -11.56 6.84 8.83
N THR A 40 -11.99 7.11 7.60
CA THR A 40 -11.32 6.60 6.40
C THR A 40 -10.24 7.57 5.92
N ARG A 41 -9.20 7.03 5.29
CA ARG A 41 -8.18 7.82 4.60
C ARG A 41 -7.82 7.15 3.29
N GLU A 42 -7.66 7.97 2.27
CA GLU A 42 -7.09 7.60 0.98
C GLU A 42 -5.59 7.94 1.00
N LEU A 43 -4.78 7.03 0.48
CA LEU A 43 -3.34 7.17 0.38
C LEU A 43 -2.89 6.81 -1.02
N HIS A 44 -2.32 7.79 -1.72
CA HIS A 44 -1.76 7.62 -3.04
C HIS A 44 -0.28 7.26 -2.92
N CYS A 45 0.09 6.02 -3.25
CA CYS A 45 1.40 5.47 -2.90
C CYS A 45 1.97 4.49 -3.91
N THR A 46 3.28 4.26 -3.81
CA THR A 46 4.03 3.36 -4.70
C THR A 46 5.27 2.79 -4.02
N LEU A 47 5.82 1.73 -4.61
CA LEU A 47 7.14 1.13 -4.33
C LEU A 47 8.04 1.12 -5.58
N ILE A 48 7.62 1.77 -6.67
CA ILE A 48 8.45 1.90 -7.88
C ILE A 48 9.66 2.79 -7.56
N GLU A 49 10.86 2.22 -7.57
CA GLU A 49 12.09 2.93 -7.20
C GLU A 49 12.37 4.16 -8.07
N SER A 50 11.97 4.15 -9.34
CA SER A 50 12.13 5.30 -10.26
C SER A 50 11.19 6.47 -9.96
N LYS A 51 10.15 6.25 -9.14
CA LYS A 51 9.22 7.29 -8.67
C LYS A 51 9.59 7.83 -7.29
N ILE A 52 10.58 7.25 -6.63
CA ILE A 52 11.06 7.64 -5.30
C ILE A 52 12.33 8.48 -5.48
N PRO A 53 12.39 9.72 -4.95
CA PRO A 53 13.60 10.53 -4.98
C PRO A 53 14.82 9.78 -4.41
N ASP A 54 15.99 9.92 -5.06
CA ASP A 54 17.19 9.16 -4.71
C ASP A 54 17.58 9.27 -3.23
N GLU A 55 17.42 10.45 -2.64
CA GLU A 55 17.71 10.72 -1.22
C GLU A 55 16.82 9.92 -0.27
N MET A 56 15.63 9.55 -0.72
CA MET A 56 14.60 8.84 0.05
C MET A 56 14.49 7.37 -0.31
N LYS A 57 15.29 6.87 -1.27
CA LYS A 57 15.34 5.44 -1.56
C LYS A 57 15.69 4.67 -0.28
N PRO A 58 15.03 3.52 -0.03
CA PRO A 58 15.23 2.78 1.19
C PRO A 58 16.69 2.29 1.22
N LYS A 59 17.50 2.87 2.10
CA LYS A 59 18.89 2.46 2.33
C LYS A 59 18.90 1.16 3.10
N ASN A 60 18.65 0.04 2.42
CA ASN A 60 18.62 -1.34 2.93
C ASN A 60 18.71 -1.42 4.47
N SER A 61 17.67 -0.96 5.15
CA SER A 61 17.67 -0.95 6.61
C SER A 61 17.20 -2.34 6.98
N GLY A 62 18.06 -3.16 7.59
CA GLY A 62 17.75 -4.50 8.08
C GLY A 62 16.70 -4.54 9.20
N ARG A 63 15.67 -3.71 9.08
CA ARG A 63 14.52 -3.59 9.97
C ARG A 63 13.56 -4.70 9.58
N ALA A 64 13.24 -5.57 10.54
CA ALA A 64 12.28 -6.64 10.34
C ALA A 64 10.97 -6.06 9.78
N GLN A 65 10.57 -6.53 8.59
CA GLN A 65 9.26 -6.21 8.05
C GLN A 65 8.22 -6.97 8.86
N SER A 66 7.21 -6.24 9.36
CA SER A 66 6.05 -6.87 9.99
C SER A 66 5.16 -7.46 8.91
N ASP A 67 4.63 -8.67 9.13
CA ASP A 67 3.70 -9.30 8.21
C ASP A 67 2.33 -8.57 8.17
N GLU A 68 2.01 -7.75 9.18
CA GLU A 68 0.74 -7.02 9.24
C GLU A 68 0.75 -5.65 8.55
N VAL A 69 1.94 -5.06 8.36
CA VAL A 69 2.13 -3.66 7.97
C VAL A 69 3.07 -3.57 6.79
N ILE A 70 2.72 -2.74 5.81
CA ILE A 70 3.59 -2.40 4.69
C ILE A 70 4.00 -0.93 4.75
N ALA A 71 5.29 -0.67 4.53
CA ALA A 71 5.81 0.67 4.29
C ALA A 71 5.78 0.98 2.80
N VAL A 72 5.23 2.13 2.44
CA VAL A 72 5.03 2.60 1.07
C VAL A 72 5.47 4.05 0.95
N PHE A 73 5.84 4.48 -0.26
CA PHE A 73 6.13 5.87 -0.51
C PHE A 73 4.86 6.59 -0.94
N ASP A 74 4.45 7.59 -0.16
CA ASP A 74 3.35 8.50 -0.49
C ASP A 74 3.84 9.50 -1.54
N VAL A 75 3.23 9.47 -2.72
CA VAL A 75 3.66 10.30 -3.86
C VAL A 75 3.17 11.74 -3.73
N GLU A 76 2.08 11.98 -2.99
CA GLU A 76 1.50 13.31 -2.80
C GLU A 76 2.27 14.07 -1.72
N ASN A 77 2.49 13.43 -0.57
CA ASN A 77 3.22 14.03 0.54
C ASN A 77 4.74 13.82 0.45
N ARG A 78 5.22 13.12 -0.60
CA ARG A 78 6.63 12.80 -0.85
C ARG A 78 7.35 12.26 0.38
N GLY A 79 6.82 11.17 0.94
CA GLY A 79 7.44 10.58 2.13
C GLY A 79 6.96 9.17 2.44
N TRP A 80 7.74 8.46 3.26
CA TRP A 80 7.37 7.13 3.69
C TRP A 80 6.17 7.16 4.65
N ARG A 81 5.21 6.28 4.40
CA ARG A 81 4.02 6.02 5.21
C ARG A 81 3.84 4.52 5.36
N SER A 82 3.00 4.11 6.31
CA SER A 82 2.66 2.70 6.46
C SER A 82 1.18 2.54 6.75
N PHE A 83 0.61 1.43 6.29
CA PHE A 83 -0.75 1.02 6.61
C PHE A 83 -0.80 -0.47 6.92
N ARG A 84 -1.84 -0.89 7.64
CA ARG A 84 -2.09 -2.30 7.97
C ARG A 84 -2.98 -2.93 6.90
N TYR A 85 -2.66 -4.15 6.47
CA TYR A 85 -3.48 -4.85 5.46
C TYR A 85 -4.92 -5.13 5.94
N ASP A 86 -5.09 -5.38 7.25
CA ASP A 86 -6.39 -5.63 7.89
C ASP A 86 -7.36 -4.43 7.82
N SER A 87 -6.81 -3.23 7.69
CA SER A 87 -7.55 -1.97 7.65
C SER A 87 -7.93 -1.53 6.25
N VAL A 88 -7.40 -2.17 5.21
CA VAL A 88 -7.68 -1.81 3.82
C VAL A 88 -9.14 -2.08 3.48
N ARG A 89 -9.77 -1.10 2.84
CA ARG A 89 -11.17 -1.13 2.42
C ARG A 89 -11.34 -1.12 0.90
N ARG A 90 -10.43 -0.45 0.18
CA ARG A 90 -10.46 -0.34 -1.28
C ARG A 90 -9.07 -0.11 -1.84
N ILE A 91 -8.82 -0.67 -3.02
CA ILE A 91 -7.61 -0.47 -3.81
C ILE A 91 -8.04 -0.05 -5.21
N GLU A 92 -7.49 1.08 -5.66
CA GLU A 92 -7.75 1.66 -6.98
C GLU A 92 -6.42 1.94 -7.68
N PHE A 93 -6.34 1.60 -8.95
CA PHE A 93 -5.16 1.81 -9.78
C PHE A 93 -5.60 1.88 -11.24
N SER A 94 -4.78 2.52 -12.08
CA SER A 94 -5.03 2.61 -13.52
C SER A 94 -4.13 1.62 -14.25
N LEU A 95 -4.72 0.64 -14.95
CA LEU A 95 -3.98 -0.25 -15.84
C LEU A 95 -3.80 0.43 -17.20
N GLY A 96 -2.56 0.72 -17.57
CA GLY A 96 -2.22 1.12 -18.94
C GLY A 96 -2.36 2.61 -19.23
N LYS A 97 -1.21 3.27 -19.34
CA LYS A 97 -0.94 4.04 -20.57
C LYS A 97 0.17 3.29 -21.29
N SER A 98 -0.22 2.33 -22.13
CA SER A 98 0.66 1.89 -23.21
C SER A 98 1.04 3.14 -23.99
N ILE A 99 2.30 3.57 -23.88
CA ILE A 99 2.88 4.45 -24.89
C ILE A 99 2.91 3.59 -26.15
N GLU A 100 1.89 3.75 -26.99
CA GLU A 100 2.02 3.44 -28.41
C GLU A 100 3.13 4.36 -28.90
N ASN A 101 4.33 3.80 -29.05
CA ASN A 101 5.44 4.52 -29.64
C ASN A 101 5.14 4.63 -31.14
N GLU A 102 4.95 5.87 -31.60
CA GLU A 102 4.98 6.28 -33.01
C GLU A 102 6.36 6.05 -33.64
#